data_AF-A0AAD8M8R6-F1
#
_entry.id   AF-A0AAD8M8R6-F1
#
_cell.length_a   1.000
_cell.length_b   1.000
_cell.length_c   1.000
_cell.angle_alpha   90.00
_cell.angle_beta   90.00
_cell.angle_gamma   90.00
#
_symmetry.space_group_name_H-M   'P 1'
#
loop_
_entity.id
_entity.type
_entity.pdbx_description
1 polymer ?
#
loop_
_entity_poly.entity_id
_entity_poly.type
_entity_poly.pdbx_seq_one_letter_code
_entity_poly.pdbx_strand_id
1 'polypeptide(L)'
;MPKNNGGLGLVSLQKFNKALLGKWVYGWYGDRDKGWNVWLRNNYQCEKGASLEECFDRSNPSGIVKMAKEDSTSDLFRNSQYEWKVNDGKKVIFWEDTWIQDLWDFYEHTGTTFWKRSLRSWEIEQVECLNEILKGVALNSRKVSLLWLPGLDMYTVKKATSLLDLDRSENRVGWFFIWRLKIPPKVQIFVWKLCRGILPVKVFLYSRLGSSIGSTSCLRCNEDKSINHLLWQCDFVKMVMKLMLEWWGLSNLRMIADFDTMWESCRLFKELIMKEIWKTTLCACIWTIWLERNQRVFEHKESSVDNVMFWIKHRSAQWCLAAGFLVSETLNWWTVNPMGCITRSRVLKTRELLNSGSVLSGFIDGSWKLDSNWEIVAGIGDLILDQERKKGVVCRNSRGDILRILGGSLGIVNMRNNEYHTFMEGLKVAFDRGYTDIILESDHLDAYWDWTHSSVFGAPV
;
A
#
# COMPACT_ATOMS: atom_id res chain seq x y z
N MET A 1 11.29 3.33 1.78
CA MET A 1 10.07 2.91 1.06
C MET A 1 8.87 3.41 1.84
N PRO A 2 7.94 4.12 1.19
CA PRO A 2 6.69 4.57 1.80
C PRO A 2 5.86 3.41 2.37
N LYS A 3 5.02 3.67 3.38
CA LYS A 3 4.09 2.66 3.94
C LYS A 3 3.14 2.11 2.88
N ASN A 4 2.68 2.98 1.98
CA ASN A 4 1.77 2.62 0.89
C ASN A 4 2.40 1.61 -0.09
N ASN A 5 3.73 1.59 -0.18
CA ASN A 5 4.48 0.65 -1.01
C ASN A 5 5.05 -0.52 -0.16
N GLY A 6 4.48 -0.75 1.03
CA GLY A 6 4.88 -1.84 1.92
C GLY A 6 6.16 -1.60 2.73
N GLY A 7 6.71 -0.39 2.73
CA GLY A 7 7.89 -0.04 3.53
C GLY A 7 7.56 0.48 4.94
N LEU A 8 8.59 0.81 5.72
CA LEU A 8 8.44 1.38 7.08
C LEU A 8 7.95 2.83 7.11
N GLY A 9 7.72 3.47 5.95
CA GLY A 9 7.45 4.91 5.88
C GLY A 9 8.69 5.78 6.03
N LEU A 10 9.87 5.17 6.03
CA LEU A 10 11.14 5.88 6.04
C LEU A 10 11.46 6.37 4.62
N VAL A 11 11.63 7.68 4.51
CA VAL A 11 12.09 8.36 3.30
C VAL A 11 13.57 8.04 3.11
N SER A 12 13.99 7.71 1.89
CA SER A 12 15.42 7.57 1.60
C SER A 12 16.07 8.95 1.71
N LEU A 13 17.01 9.13 2.66
CA LEU A 13 17.75 10.38 2.83
C LEU A 13 18.47 10.79 1.54
N GLN A 14 19.02 9.82 0.80
CA GLN A 14 19.66 10.08 -0.49
C GLN A 14 18.67 10.67 -1.50
N LYS A 15 17.47 10.08 -1.61
CA LYS A 15 16.44 10.57 -2.55
C LYS A 15 15.83 11.90 -2.10
N PHE A 16 15.67 12.08 -0.80
CA PHE A 16 15.21 13.33 -0.21
C PHE A 16 16.21 14.46 -0.45
N ASN A 17 17.51 14.20 -0.26
CA ASN A 17 18.57 15.15 -0.56
C ASN A 17 18.61 15.49 -2.05
N LYS A 18 18.46 14.49 -2.93
CA LYS A 18 18.34 14.71 -4.37
C LYS A 18 17.11 15.55 -4.74
N ALA A 19 15.97 15.35 -4.09
CA ALA A 19 14.80 16.21 -4.25
C ALA A 19 14.98 17.62 -3.65
N LEU A 20 15.83 17.80 -2.63
CA LEU A 20 16.20 19.13 -2.14
C LEU A 20 17.10 19.86 -3.15
N LEU A 21 18.03 19.16 -3.78
CA LEU A 21 18.86 19.71 -4.86
C LEU A 21 18.00 20.07 -6.08
N GLY A 22 17.02 19.24 -6.45
CA GLY A 22 16.05 19.59 -7.48
C GLY A 22 15.24 20.86 -7.15
N LYS A 23 15.00 21.19 -5.87
CA LYS A 23 14.38 22.46 -5.49
C LYS A 23 15.30 23.66 -5.77
N TRP A 24 16.61 23.49 -5.58
CA TRP A 24 17.60 24.48 -5.96
C TRP A 24 17.61 24.70 -7.48
N VAL A 25 17.57 23.61 -8.28
CA VAL A 25 17.46 23.69 -9.74
C VAL A 25 16.16 24.39 -10.17
N TYR A 26 15.02 24.04 -9.58
CA TYR A 26 13.76 24.75 -9.86
C TYR A 26 13.81 26.24 -9.50
N GLY A 27 14.44 26.58 -8.36
CA GLY A 27 14.66 27.96 -7.94
C GLY A 27 15.60 28.73 -8.87
N TRP A 28 16.54 28.06 -9.53
CA TRP A 28 17.44 28.70 -10.49
C TRP A 28 16.66 29.40 -11.61
N TYR A 29 15.58 28.78 -12.07
CA TYR A 29 14.69 29.30 -13.10
C TYR A 29 13.59 30.20 -12.49
N GLY A 30 12.89 29.75 -11.44
CA GLY A 30 11.70 30.45 -10.92
C GLY A 30 11.97 31.65 -9.99
N ASP A 31 13.13 31.66 -9.34
CA ASP A 31 13.51 32.61 -8.28
C ASP A 31 14.66 33.54 -8.71
N ARG A 32 14.69 33.94 -10.00
CA ARG A 32 15.74 34.79 -10.59
C ARG A 32 15.99 36.10 -9.84
N ASP A 33 14.94 36.70 -9.28
CA ASP A 33 15.04 37.98 -8.57
C ASP A 33 15.37 37.80 -7.06
N LYS A 34 15.56 36.56 -6.58
CA LYS A 34 15.99 36.31 -5.20
C LYS A 34 17.48 36.54 -5.07
N GLY A 35 17.89 37.13 -3.94
CA GLY A 35 19.29 37.56 -3.71
C GLY A 35 20.34 36.47 -3.93
N TRP A 36 20.07 35.21 -3.57
CA TRP A 36 21.01 34.10 -3.78
C TRP A 36 21.25 33.81 -5.28
N ASN A 37 20.21 33.91 -6.10
CA ASN A 37 20.26 33.65 -7.54
C ASN A 37 20.94 34.83 -8.26
N VAL A 38 20.55 36.07 -7.91
CA VAL A 38 21.21 37.29 -8.39
C VAL A 38 22.71 37.29 -8.07
N TRP A 39 23.08 36.95 -6.83
CA TRP A 39 24.48 36.89 -6.41
C TRP A 39 25.27 35.85 -7.20
N LEU A 40 24.73 34.64 -7.39
CA LEU A 40 25.38 33.61 -8.20
C LEU A 40 25.54 34.07 -9.64
N ARG A 41 24.50 34.61 -10.26
CA ARG A 41 24.59 35.04 -11.66
C ARG A 41 25.63 36.14 -11.86
N ASN A 42 25.70 37.11 -10.95
CA ASN A 42 26.69 38.17 -11.01
C ASN A 42 28.12 37.66 -10.81
N ASN A 43 28.34 36.78 -9.84
CA ASN A 43 29.69 36.26 -9.54
C ASN A 43 30.25 35.38 -10.66
N TYR A 44 29.38 34.66 -11.35
CA TYR A 44 29.78 33.73 -12.41
C TYR A 44 29.47 34.27 -13.82
N GLN A 45 29.10 35.55 -13.94
CA GLN A 45 28.82 36.24 -15.20
C GLN A 45 27.79 35.53 -16.09
N CYS A 46 26.75 35.02 -15.45
CA CYS A 46 25.65 34.31 -16.10
C CYS A 46 24.61 35.26 -16.69
N GLU A 47 24.14 34.96 -17.88
CA GLU A 47 22.91 35.57 -18.42
C GLU A 47 21.69 35.20 -17.56
N LYS A 48 20.61 35.99 -17.67
CA LYS A 48 19.44 35.83 -16.77
C LYS A 48 18.65 34.55 -17.06
N GLY A 49 18.57 34.10 -18.31
CA GLY A 49 17.92 32.84 -18.70
C GLY A 49 18.85 31.63 -18.81
N ALA A 50 20.17 31.82 -18.71
CA ALA A 50 21.14 30.73 -18.79
C ALA A 50 20.82 29.58 -17.83
N SER A 51 20.91 28.36 -18.35
CA SER A 51 20.81 27.12 -17.58
C SER A 51 21.99 26.96 -16.61
N LEU A 52 21.85 26.08 -15.62
CA LEU A 52 22.96 25.74 -14.72
C LEU A 52 24.15 25.13 -15.47
N GLU A 53 23.90 24.39 -16.55
CA GLU A 53 24.95 23.79 -17.36
C GLU A 53 25.78 24.88 -18.05
N GLU A 54 25.12 25.75 -18.83
CA GLU A 54 25.76 26.86 -19.55
C GLU A 54 26.52 27.80 -18.62
N CYS A 55 25.96 28.12 -17.45
CA CYS A 55 26.57 28.98 -16.46
C CYS A 55 27.85 28.44 -15.84
N PHE A 56 27.91 27.12 -15.66
CA PHE A 56 28.94 26.47 -14.85
C PHE A 56 29.82 25.51 -15.65
N ASP A 57 29.76 25.56 -16.98
CA ASP A 57 30.64 24.79 -17.87
C ASP A 57 32.07 25.31 -17.93
N ARG A 58 32.28 26.60 -17.69
CA ARG A 58 33.60 27.25 -17.75
C ARG A 58 34.11 27.73 -16.39
N SER A 59 33.45 27.32 -15.31
CA SER A 59 33.76 27.74 -13.95
C SER A 59 33.78 26.54 -12.99
N ASN A 60 34.44 26.69 -11.84
CA ASN A 60 34.49 25.66 -10.80
C ASN A 60 33.60 26.09 -9.61
N PRO A 61 32.28 25.81 -9.67
CA PRO A 61 31.37 26.25 -8.63
C PRO A 61 31.62 25.56 -7.28
N SER A 62 31.28 26.26 -6.20
CA SER A 62 31.28 25.69 -4.84
C SER A 62 30.31 24.49 -4.70
N GLY A 63 30.55 23.65 -3.68
CA GLY A 63 29.97 22.30 -3.56
C GLY A 63 28.49 22.13 -3.91
N ILE A 64 27.58 22.92 -3.30
CA ILE A 64 26.13 22.77 -3.54
C ILE A 64 25.72 23.09 -4.98
N VAL A 65 26.39 24.07 -5.61
CA VAL A 65 26.11 24.50 -6.99
C VAL A 65 26.65 23.45 -7.97
N LYS A 66 27.80 22.86 -7.67
CA LYS A 66 28.33 21.71 -8.42
C LYS A 66 27.36 20.52 -8.39
N MET A 67 26.86 20.17 -7.19
CA MET A 67 25.88 19.08 -7.04
C MET A 67 24.55 19.38 -7.76
N ALA A 68 24.07 20.63 -7.69
CA ALA A 68 22.87 21.04 -8.41
C ALA A 68 23.06 20.99 -9.93
N LYS A 69 24.25 21.37 -10.44
CA LYS A 69 24.61 21.24 -11.86
C LYS A 69 24.55 19.77 -12.30
N GLU A 70 25.21 18.87 -11.55
CA GLU A 70 25.19 17.44 -11.84
C GLU A 70 23.76 16.87 -11.85
N ASP A 71 22.93 17.18 -10.85
CA ASP A 71 21.54 16.73 -10.81
C ASP A 71 20.66 17.39 -11.88
N SER A 72 20.99 18.59 -12.33
CA SER A 72 20.30 19.26 -13.45
C SER A 72 20.53 18.61 -14.82
N THR A 73 21.36 17.57 -14.90
CA THR A 73 21.48 16.73 -16.11
C THR A 73 20.60 15.48 -16.04
N SER A 74 19.98 15.20 -14.88
CA SER A 74 19.10 14.04 -14.72
C SER A 74 17.76 14.23 -15.41
N ASP A 75 17.15 13.13 -15.88
CA ASP A 75 15.86 13.15 -16.60
C ASP A 75 14.75 13.88 -15.85
N LEU A 76 14.82 13.88 -14.51
CA LEU A 76 13.82 14.47 -13.64
C LEU A 76 14.00 15.99 -13.44
N PHE A 77 15.22 16.51 -13.57
CA PHE A 77 15.55 17.91 -13.24
C PHE A 77 16.26 18.67 -14.37
N ARG A 78 16.40 18.08 -15.56
CA ARG A 78 16.95 18.76 -16.74
C ARG A 78 16.12 19.95 -17.18
N ASN A 79 16.77 20.90 -17.86
CA ASN A 79 16.15 22.17 -18.26
C ASN A 79 14.83 21.97 -19.02
N SER A 80 14.76 20.96 -19.90
CA SER A 80 13.55 20.61 -20.64
C SER A 80 12.37 20.09 -19.80
N GLN A 81 12.53 19.95 -18.47
CA GLN A 81 11.46 19.60 -17.55
C GLN A 81 10.77 20.81 -16.93
N TYR A 82 11.18 22.03 -17.26
CA TYR A 82 10.60 23.24 -16.72
C TYR A 82 10.00 24.08 -17.84
N GLU A 83 8.73 24.46 -17.67
CA GLU A 83 8.02 25.29 -18.63
C GLU A 83 7.28 26.42 -17.92
N TRP A 84 7.39 27.63 -18.45
CA TRP A 84 6.65 28.76 -17.93
C TRP A 84 5.21 28.76 -18.43
N LYS A 85 4.28 28.85 -17.49
CA LYS A 85 2.95 29.35 -17.80
C LYS A 85 2.98 30.86 -17.75
N VAL A 86 2.92 31.49 -18.91
CA VAL A 86 3.20 32.91 -19.11
C VAL A 86 2.32 33.79 -18.23
N ASN A 87 0.99 33.60 -18.25
CA ASN A 87 0.02 34.45 -17.55
C ASN A 87 0.38 35.96 -17.67
N ASP A 88 0.65 36.71 -16.59
CA ASP A 88 1.06 38.14 -16.69
C ASP A 88 2.43 38.41 -17.35
N GLY A 89 3.22 37.35 -17.58
CA GLY A 89 4.49 37.34 -18.32
C GLY A 89 5.67 38.09 -17.70
N LYS A 90 5.50 38.80 -16.57
CA LYS A 90 6.54 39.69 -15.99
C LYS A 90 7.86 39.01 -15.62
N LYS A 91 7.86 37.69 -15.49
CA LYS A 91 9.02 36.87 -15.09
C LYS A 91 9.66 36.07 -16.23
N VAL A 92 9.02 36.02 -17.39
CA VAL A 92 9.43 35.17 -18.51
C VAL A 92 10.36 35.95 -19.44
N ILE A 93 11.45 35.31 -19.87
CA ILE A 93 12.41 35.82 -20.85
C ILE A 93 12.07 35.20 -22.19
N PHE A 94 11.41 35.98 -23.05
CA PHE A 94 10.78 35.56 -24.30
C PHE A 94 11.61 34.57 -25.15
N TRP A 95 12.92 34.82 -25.30
CA TRP A 95 13.79 34.02 -26.19
C TRP A 95 14.56 32.91 -25.48
N GLU A 96 14.66 32.95 -24.16
CA GLU A 96 15.52 32.05 -23.37
C GLU A 96 14.72 31.02 -22.57
N ASP A 97 13.43 31.29 -22.32
CA ASP A 97 12.57 30.42 -21.54
C ASP A 97 11.75 29.46 -22.41
N THR A 98 11.65 28.21 -21.99
CA THR A 98 10.64 27.29 -22.49
C THR A 98 9.30 27.64 -21.85
N TRP A 99 8.25 27.78 -22.64
CA TRP A 99 6.91 28.13 -22.20
C TRP A 99 5.83 27.24 -22.81
N ILE A 100 4.71 27.16 -22.11
CA ILE A 100 3.46 26.63 -22.68
C ILE A 100 2.98 27.62 -23.75
N GLN A 101 2.37 27.14 -24.83
CA GLN A 101 1.86 27.87 -26.01
C GLN A 101 0.84 29.02 -25.76
N ASP A 102 0.79 29.60 -24.55
CA ASP A 102 -0.11 30.67 -24.13
C ASP A 102 0.63 32.03 -24.15
N LEU A 103 0.88 32.58 -25.34
CA LEU A 103 1.88 33.64 -25.56
C LEU A 103 1.34 35.07 -25.77
N TRP A 104 0.01 35.28 -25.71
CA TRP A 104 -0.57 36.32 -26.58
C TRP A 104 -0.74 37.71 -25.93
N ASP A 105 -1.37 37.89 -24.76
CA ASP A 105 -1.55 39.26 -24.20
C ASP A 105 -0.29 39.89 -23.56
N PHE A 106 0.85 39.17 -23.49
CA PHE A 106 2.12 39.73 -22.99
C PHE A 106 2.74 40.76 -23.96
N TYR A 107 2.48 40.59 -25.26
CA TYR A 107 2.97 41.48 -26.31
C TYR A 107 2.30 42.86 -26.30
N GLU A 108 0.99 42.93 -26.05
CA GLU A 108 0.26 44.21 -26.03
C GLU A 108 0.54 45.07 -24.79
N HIS A 109 0.77 44.47 -23.63
CA HIS A 109 0.75 45.22 -22.35
C HIS A 109 2.11 45.74 -21.88
N THR A 110 3.23 45.18 -22.35
CA THR A 110 4.53 45.53 -21.77
C THR A 110 5.21 46.71 -22.44
N GLY A 111 4.93 47.05 -23.70
CA GLY A 111 5.39 48.29 -24.34
C GLY A 111 6.89 48.63 -24.22
N THR A 112 7.74 47.69 -23.79
CA THR A 112 9.14 47.97 -23.45
C THR A 112 10.08 46.94 -24.07
N THR A 113 10.84 47.42 -25.07
CA THR A 113 12.22 47.04 -25.42
C THR A 113 12.58 45.55 -25.33
N PHE A 114 11.99 44.71 -26.18
CA PHE A 114 12.43 43.30 -26.34
C PHE A 114 13.60 43.12 -27.29
N TRP A 115 13.89 44.10 -28.14
CA TRP A 115 14.93 43.96 -29.14
C TRP A 115 16.25 44.54 -28.63
N LYS A 116 17.29 43.70 -28.51
CA LYS A 116 18.67 44.14 -28.21
C LYS A 116 19.19 45.20 -29.21
N ARG A 117 18.50 45.38 -30.35
CA ARG A 117 18.79 46.34 -31.43
C ARG A 117 17.53 46.63 -32.25
N SER A 118 17.53 47.69 -33.06
CA SER A 118 16.48 47.94 -34.04
C SER A 118 16.28 46.74 -34.98
N LEU A 119 15.02 46.47 -35.31
CA LEU A 119 14.63 45.43 -36.27
C LEU A 119 15.20 45.77 -37.65
N ARG A 120 15.74 44.76 -38.32
CA ARG A 120 16.18 44.87 -39.72
C ARG A 120 15.00 44.64 -40.64
N SER A 121 15.09 45.13 -41.87
CA SER A 121 13.98 45.16 -42.82
C SER A 121 13.35 43.78 -43.07
N TRP A 122 14.13 42.70 -43.01
CA TRP A 122 13.65 41.32 -43.20
C TRP A 122 13.10 40.65 -41.92
N GLU A 123 13.29 41.26 -40.76
CA GLU A 123 12.72 40.79 -39.48
C GLU A 123 11.31 41.38 -39.28
N ILE A 124 10.99 42.48 -39.97
CA ILE A 124 9.68 43.13 -39.93
C ILE A 124 8.59 42.19 -40.48
N GLU A 125 8.84 41.55 -41.63
CA GLU A 125 7.90 40.59 -42.23
C GLU A 125 7.63 39.37 -41.34
N GLN A 126 8.62 38.94 -40.54
CA GLN A 126 8.45 37.84 -39.59
C GLN A 126 7.60 38.25 -38.38
N VAL A 127 7.74 39.51 -37.94
CA VAL A 127 6.89 40.09 -36.88
C VAL A 127 5.45 40.27 -37.37
N GLU A 128 5.25 40.63 -38.64
CA GLU A 128 3.92 40.71 -39.24
C GLU A 128 3.24 39.34 -39.36
N CYS A 129 3.99 38.31 -39.81
CA CYS A 129 3.49 36.93 -39.79
C CYS A 129 3.11 36.47 -38.37
N LEU A 130 3.91 36.84 -37.37
CA LEU A 130 3.62 36.56 -35.97
C LEU A 130 2.32 37.26 -35.53
N ASN A 131 2.12 38.53 -35.89
CA ASN A 131 0.90 39.32 -35.60
C ASN A 131 -0.38 38.71 -36.17
N GLU A 132 -0.33 38.07 -37.33
CA GLU A 132 -1.51 37.38 -37.90
C GLU A 132 -1.85 36.09 -37.14
N ILE A 133 -0.83 35.34 -36.70
CA ILE A 133 -1.03 34.18 -35.83
C ILE A 133 -1.53 34.65 -34.44
N LEU A 134 -1.22 35.91 -34.06
CA LEU A 134 -1.55 36.51 -32.75
C LEU A 134 -3.02 36.86 -32.50
N LYS A 135 -3.91 36.85 -33.50
CA LYS A 135 -5.30 37.35 -33.36
C LYS A 135 -6.31 36.44 -32.63
N GLY A 136 -5.93 35.23 -32.22
CA GLY A 136 -6.89 34.16 -31.84
C GLY A 136 -6.93 33.71 -30.37
N VAL A 137 -6.20 34.34 -29.43
CA VAL A 137 -6.00 33.79 -28.07
C VAL A 137 -6.12 34.88 -26.99
N ALA A 138 -6.61 34.53 -25.79
CA ALA A 138 -6.84 35.45 -24.66
C ALA A 138 -6.19 34.95 -23.35
N LEU A 139 -5.59 35.84 -22.54
CA LEU A 139 -5.01 35.52 -21.23
C LEU A 139 -5.99 35.72 -20.06
N ASN A 140 -5.52 35.33 -18.87
CA ASN A 140 -6.19 35.51 -17.59
C ASN A 140 -5.26 36.24 -16.60
N SER A 141 -5.84 36.95 -15.63
CA SER A 141 -5.14 37.78 -14.62
C SER A 141 -4.35 37.00 -13.55
N ARG A 142 -4.04 35.72 -13.80
CA ARG A 142 -3.36 34.87 -12.82
C ARG A 142 -1.85 35.17 -12.81
N LYS A 143 -1.21 34.89 -11.69
CA LYS A 143 0.24 35.09 -11.52
C LYS A 143 1.04 34.08 -12.33
N VAL A 144 2.15 34.50 -12.94
CA VAL A 144 3.10 33.61 -13.65
C VAL A 144 3.50 32.42 -12.75
N SER A 145 3.52 31.21 -13.32
CA SER A 145 3.95 30.00 -12.61
C SER A 145 4.91 29.18 -13.47
N LEU A 146 6.06 28.82 -12.89
CA LEU A 146 6.97 27.84 -13.49
C LEU A 146 6.44 26.43 -13.20
N LEU A 147 6.07 25.70 -14.24
CA LEU A 147 5.63 24.32 -14.15
C LEU A 147 6.82 23.39 -14.28
N TRP A 148 6.75 22.31 -13.53
CA TRP A 148 7.70 21.22 -13.60
C TRP A 148 6.98 20.00 -14.19
N LEU A 149 7.31 19.67 -15.44
CA LEU A 149 6.59 18.71 -16.28
C LEU A 149 6.43 17.33 -15.65
N PRO A 150 7.44 16.72 -15.00
CA PRO A 150 7.27 15.43 -14.35
C PRO A 150 6.21 15.43 -13.24
N GLY A 151 5.97 16.58 -12.62
CA GLY A 151 4.94 16.76 -11.59
C GLY A 151 3.64 17.38 -12.09
N LEU A 152 3.58 17.79 -13.37
CA LEU A 152 2.50 18.52 -14.04
C LEU A 152 1.99 19.74 -13.24
N ASP A 153 2.86 20.34 -12.43
CA ASP A 153 2.52 21.37 -11.45
C ASP A 153 3.82 22.05 -10.96
N MET A 154 3.71 23.03 -10.06
CA MET A 154 4.85 23.60 -9.36
C MET A 154 5.65 22.54 -8.61
N TYR A 155 6.98 22.74 -8.59
CA TYR A 155 7.88 21.82 -7.93
C TYR A 155 7.68 21.77 -6.41
N THR A 156 7.51 20.55 -5.90
CA THR A 156 7.58 20.27 -4.46
C THR A 156 8.54 19.12 -4.20
N VAL A 157 9.32 19.23 -3.11
CA VAL A 157 10.26 18.20 -2.67
C VAL A 157 9.52 16.87 -2.43
N LYS A 158 8.28 16.93 -1.94
CA LYS A 158 7.41 15.76 -1.70
C LYS A 158 7.07 15.00 -2.99
N LYS A 159 6.63 15.71 -4.04
CA LYS A 159 6.33 15.10 -5.36
C LYS A 159 7.59 14.51 -5.99
N ALA A 160 8.70 15.27 -5.98
CA ALA A 160 9.98 14.80 -6.52
C ALA A 160 10.54 13.57 -5.80
N THR A 161 10.49 13.54 -4.47
CA THR A 161 10.92 12.37 -3.69
C THR A 161 10.09 11.12 -4.04
N SER A 162 8.79 11.32 -4.30
CA SER A 162 7.87 10.23 -4.64
C SER A 162 8.15 9.69 -6.06
N LEU A 163 8.44 10.55 -7.03
CA LEU A 163 8.83 10.16 -8.39
C LEU A 163 10.18 9.42 -8.40
N LEU A 164 11.17 9.89 -7.63
CA LEU A 164 12.44 9.17 -7.41
C LEU A 164 12.25 7.81 -6.71
N ASP A 165 11.12 7.61 -6.02
CA ASP A 165 10.76 6.33 -5.40
C ASP A 165 10.17 5.32 -6.38
N LEU A 166 9.58 5.77 -7.49
CA LEU A 166 9.02 4.91 -8.53
C LEU A 166 10.10 4.32 -9.46
N ASP A 167 11.18 5.07 -9.70
CA ASP A 167 12.21 4.80 -10.70
C ASP A 167 13.08 3.54 -10.44
N ARG A 168 12.82 2.78 -9.35
CA ARG A 168 13.59 1.56 -9.00
C ARG A 168 12.77 0.40 -8.43
N SER A 169 11.45 0.39 -8.56
CA SER A 169 10.65 -0.74 -8.03
C SER A 169 10.51 -1.89 -9.04
N GLU A 170 11.60 -2.59 -9.33
CA GLU A 170 11.55 -3.88 -10.06
C GLU A 170 10.91 -5.03 -9.25
N ASN A 171 10.67 -4.86 -7.94
CA ASN A 171 9.95 -5.86 -7.15
C ASN A 171 8.48 -5.46 -6.93
N ARG A 172 7.63 -5.85 -7.88
CA ARG A 172 6.16 -5.68 -7.89
C ARG A 172 5.38 -6.46 -6.81
N VAL A 173 6.05 -7.12 -5.85
CA VAL A 173 5.35 -7.76 -4.72
C VAL A 173 5.21 -6.74 -3.60
N GLY A 174 4.04 -6.10 -3.54
CA GLY A 174 3.73 -5.12 -2.50
C GLY A 174 3.70 -5.77 -1.10
N TRP A 175 4.61 -5.38 -0.22
CA TRP A 175 4.68 -5.84 1.18
C TRP A 175 3.55 -5.29 2.08
N PHE A 176 2.50 -4.71 1.48
CA PHE A 176 1.39 -4.06 2.20
C PHE A 176 0.63 -5.04 3.10
N PHE A 177 0.55 -6.30 2.69
CA PHE A 177 -0.13 -7.34 3.48
C PHE A 177 0.48 -7.51 4.88
N ILE A 178 1.79 -7.26 5.05
CA ILE A 178 2.51 -7.43 6.32
C ILE A 178 1.92 -6.49 7.38
N TRP A 179 1.63 -5.25 6.99
CA TRP A 179 1.10 -4.22 7.90
C TRP A 179 -0.37 -4.47 8.28
N ARG A 180 -1.08 -5.31 7.52
CA ARG A 180 -2.47 -5.72 7.82
C ARG A 180 -2.54 -6.92 8.77
N LEU A 181 -1.44 -7.62 9.00
CA LEU A 181 -1.39 -8.79 9.89
C LEU A 181 -1.76 -8.40 11.32
N LYS A 182 -2.66 -9.17 11.94
CA LYS A 182 -3.07 -8.98 13.35
C LYS A 182 -2.06 -9.59 14.32
N ILE A 183 -0.83 -9.09 14.26
CA ILE A 183 0.32 -9.51 15.08
C ILE A 183 1.01 -8.29 15.68
N PRO A 184 1.86 -8.43 16.72
CA PRO A 184 2.53 -7.28 17.32
C PRO A 184 3.39 -6.50 16.31
N PRO A 185 3.44 -5.15 16.39
CA PRO A 185 4.20 -4.33 15.44
C PRO A 185 5.68 -4.73 15.29
N LYS A 186 6.33 -5.13 16.40
CA LYS A 186 7.71 -5.63 16.38
C LYS A 186 7.89 -6.87 15.49
N VAL A 187 6.86 -7.71 15.40
CA VAL A 187 6.84 -8.93 14.59
C VAL A 187 6.55 -8.58 13.13
N GLN A 188 5.68 -7.61 12.85
CA GLN A 188 5.49 -7.09 11.49
C GLN A 188 6.81 -6.55 10.90
N ILE A 189 7.58 -5.79 11.70
CA ILE A 189 8.91 -5.31 11.31
C ILE A 189 9.87 -6.49 11.07
N PHE A 190 9.82 -7.52 11.91
CA PHE A 190 10.63 -8.73 11.72
C PHE A 190 10.29 -9.44 10.41
N VAL A 191 9.01 -9.67 10.11
CA VAL A 191 8.56 -10.29 8.86
C VAL A 191 8.98 -9.42 7.66
N TRP A 192 8.84 -8.10 7.77
CA TRP A 192 9.33 -7.18 6.72
C TRP A 192 10.84 -7.30 6.50
N LYS A 193 11.66 -7.37 7.57
CA LYS A 193 13.11 -7.59 7.45
C LYS A 193 13.44 -8.94 6.83
N LEU A 194 12.66 -9.99 7.16
CA LEU A 194 12.78 -11.32 6.59
C LEU A 194 12.54 -11.29 5.07
N CYS A 195 11.40 -10.74 4.65
CA CYS A 195 11.05 -10.58 3.23
C CYS A 195 12.07 -9.77 2.43
N ARG A 196 12.74 -8.82 3.10
CA ARG A 196 13.79 -7.98 2.50
C ARG A 196 15.18 -8.63 2.51
N GLY A 197 15.35 -9.78 3.17
CA GLY A 197 16.65 -10.45 3.31
C GLY A 197 17.65 -9.68 4.18
N ILE A 198 17.20 -8.76 5.03
CA ILE A 198 18.06 -7.86 5.84
C ILE A 198 18.06 -8.21 7.33
N LEU A 199 17.69 -9.44 7.70
CA LEU A 199 17.83 -9.88 9.07
C LEU A 199 19.31 -9.90 9.48
N PRO A 200 19.66 -9.46 10.70
CA PRO A 200 21.04 -9.35 11.18
C PRO A 200 21.61 -10.74 11.51
N VAL A 201 21.77 -11.58 10.50
CA VAL A 201 22.45 -12.87 10.61
C VAL A 201 23.95 -12.65 10.46
N LYS A 202 24.78 -13.47 11.12
CA LYS A 202 26.26 -13.38 11.05
C LYS A 202 26.80 -13.23 9.61
N VAL A 203 26.18 -13.83 8.60
CA VAL A 203 26.56 -13.68 7.18
C VAL A 203 26.31 -12.24 6.67
N PHE A 204 25.20 -11.62 7.06
CA PHE A 204 24.91 -10.21 6.77
C PHE A 204 25.82 -9.25 7.57
N LEU A 205 26.21 -9.63 8.79
CA LEU A 205 27.18 -8.87 9.59
C LEU A 205 28.60 -9.01 9.04
N TYR A 206 29.01 -10.21 8.61
CA TYR A 206 30.32 -10.49 8.01
C TYR A 206 30.52 -9.69 6.72
N SER A 207 29.52 -9.70 5.84
CA SER A 207 29.55 -8.90 4.59
C SER A 207 29.59 -7.39 4.81
N ARG A 208 29.26 -6.90 6.01
CA ARG A 208 29.21 -5.46 6.34
C ARG A 208 30.33 -4.98 7.27
N LEU A 209 30.86 -5.85 8.11
CA LEU A 209 31.80 -5.52 9.20
C LEU A 209 33.15 -6.27 9.11
N GLY A 210 33.32 -7.23 8.19
CA GLY A 210 34.58 -7.96 7.99
C GLY A 210 34.89 -9.04 9.03
N SER A 211 36.14 -9.54 8.99
CA SER A 211 36.62 -10.84 9.51
C SER A 211 36.64 -11.06 11.03
N SER A 212 36.04 -10.18 11.84
CA SER A 212 36.15 -10.22 13.31
C SER A 212 35.05 -11.03 14.02
N ILE A 213 34.20 -11.74 13.28
CA ILE A 213 33.01 -12.41 13.83
C ILE A 213 33.19 -13.93 13.68
N GLY A 214 33.45 -14.62 14.79
CA GLY A 214 33.72 -16.07 14.83
C GLY A 214 32.62 -16.96 14.24
N SER A 215 32.97 -18.23 13.99
CA SER A 215 32.25 -19.30 13.25
C SER A 215 30.91 -18.95 12.56
N THR A 216 30.92 -19.17 11.24
CA THR A 216 29.81 -19.04 10.28
C THR A 216 28.85 -20.24 10.25
N SER A 217 29.09 -21.30 11.04
CA SER A 217 28.27 -22.53 11.03
C SER A 217 27.08 -22.49 11.99
N CYS A 218 25.97 -23.16 11.67
CA CYS A 218 24.81 -23.30 12.54
C CYS A 218 25.19 -24.00 13.85
N LEU A 219 24.79 -23.44 15.00
CA LEU A 219 25.14 -24.01 16.32
C LEU A 219 24.52 -25.39 16.60
N ARG A 220 23.60 -25.87 15.74
CA ARG A 220 22.97 -27.18 15.87
C ARG A 220 23.44 -28.22 14.86
N CYS A 221 23.38 -27.90 13.58
CA CYS A 221 23.73 -28.84 12.50
C CYS A 221 25.07 -28.53 11.82
N ASN A 222 25.78 -27.49 12.26
CA ASN A 222 27.09 -27.10 11.75
C ASN A 222 27.15 -26.71 10.25
N GLU A 223 25.99 -26.46 9.61
CA GLU A 223 25.85 -26.03 8.21
C GLU A 223 25.83 -24.49 8.03
N ASP A 224 25.86 -24.01 6.79
CA ASP A 224 25.92 -22.58 6.45
C ASP A 224 24.74 -21.75 7.00
N LYS A 225 25.07 -20.61 7.64
CA LYS A 225 24.10 -19.67 8.25
C LYS A 225 23.37 -18.78 7.23
N SER A 226 22.83 -19.31 6.13
CA SER A 226 21.91 -18.52 5.27
C SER A 226 20.60 -18.23 6.02
N ILE A 227 19.92 -17.10 5.75
CA ILE A 227 18.61 -16.81 6.38
C ILE A 227 17.64 -17.97 6.15
N ASN A 228 17.69 -18.58 4.96
CA ASN A 228 16.84 -19.71 4.60
C ASN A 228 17.18 -20.97 5.39
N HIS A 229 18.47 -21.28 5.55
CA HIS A 229 18.88 -22.42 6.35
C HIS A 229 18.40 -22.28 7.81
N LEU A 230 18.53 -21.08 8.35
CA LEU A 230 18.24 -20.80 9.76
C LEU A 230 16.77 -20.77 10.13
N LEU A 231 15.91 -20.43 9.19
CA LEU A 231 14.47 -20.33 9.42
C LEU A 231 13.68 -21.49 8.82
N TRP A 232 14.28 -22.32 7.96
CA TRP A 232 13.55 -23.37 7.26
C TRP A 232 14.30 -24.69 7.12
N GLN A 233 15.60 -24.69 6.83
CA GLN A 233 16.32 -25.92 6.43
C GLN A 233 17.05 -26.62 7.59
N CYS A 234 17.25 -25.96 8.72
CA CYS A 234 17.83 -26.58 9.91
C CYS A 234 16.93 -27.72 10.42
N ASP A 235 17.51 -28.88 10.72
CA ASP A 235 16.73 -30.07 11.12
C ASP A 235 15.89 -29.86 12.38
N PHE A 236 16.38 -29.05 13.31
CA PHE A 236 15.59 -28.61 14.46
C PHE A 236 14.34 -27.83 14.03
N VAL A 237 14.51 -26.90 13.08
CA VAL A 237 13.41 -26.08 12.58
C VAL A 237 12.42 -26.92 11.80
N LYS A 238 12.89 -27.86 10.96
CA LYS A 238 12.03 -28.83 10.27
C LYS A 238 11.17 -29.62 11.26
N MET A 239 11.75 -30.09 12.36
CA MET A 239 11.02 -30.81 13.40
C MET A 239 9.97 -29.93 14.10
N VAL A 240 10.31 -28.69 14.44
CA VAL A 240 9.35 -27.71 15.00
C VAL A 240 8.21 -27.44 14.02
N MET A 241 8.51 -27.22 12.73
CA MET A 241 7.50 -26.99 11.70
C MET A 241 6.58 -28.20 11.53
N LYS A 242 7.14 -29.43 11.53
CA LYS A 242 6.37 -30.66 11.47
C LYS A 242 5.38 -30.79 12.64
N LEU A 243 5.85 -30.59 13.87
CA LEU A 243 4.97 -30.63 15.07
C LEU A 243 3.91 -29.53 15.04
N MET A 244 4.22 -28.36 14.48
CA MET A 244 3.27 -27.26 14.31
C MET A 244 2.17 -27.62 13.29
N LEU A 245 2.53 -28.27 12.17
CA LEU A 245 1.58 -28.80 11.19
C LEU A 245 0.71 -29.90 11.78
N GLU A 246 1.29 -30.84 12.52
CA GLU A 246 0.56 -31.91 13.22
C GLU A 246 -0.42 -31.35 14.25
N TRP A 247 -0.01 -30.34 15.02
CA TRP A 247 -0.88 -29.64 15.98
C TRP A 247 -2.10 -28.99 15.30
N TRP A 248 -1.99 -28.60 14.03
CA TRP A 248 -3.09 -28.06 13.23
C TRP A 248 -3.89 -29.11 12.45
N GLY A 249 -3.56 -30.39 12.59
CA GLY A 249 -4.19 -31.47 11.80
C GLY A 249 -3.78 -31.45 10.33
N LEU A 250 -2.63 -30.86 10.01
CA LEU A 250 -2.11 -30.65 8.64
C LEU A 250 -0.88 -31.53 8.33
N SER A 251 -0.82 -32.72 8.95
CA SER A 251 0.33 -33.64 8.85
C SER A 251 0.66 -34.09 7.42
N ASN A 252 -0.32 -34.08 6.51
CA ASN A 252 -0.17 -34.51 5.12
C ASN A 252 0.37 -33.41 4.18
N LEU A 253 0.63 -32.19 4.68
CA LEU A 253 1.16 -31.11 3.85
C LEU A 253 2.64 -31.30 3.57
N ARG A 254 3.05 -30.86 2.37
CA ARG A 254 4.47 -30.70 2.04
C ARG A 254 5.11 -29.74 3.06
N MET A 255 6.29 -30.10 3.52
CA MET A 255 7.03 -29.31 4.51
C MET A 255 7.25 -27.87 4.01
N ILE A 256 6.97 -26.91 4.87
CA ILE A 256 7.24 -25.50 4.64
C ILE A 256 8.76 -25.30 4.64
N ALA A 257 9.32 -24.94 3.48
CA ALA A 257 10.76 -24.91 3.24
C ALA A 257 11.33 -23.50 2.98
N ASP A 258 10.45 -22.52 2.82
CA ASP A 258 10.78 -21.12 2.59
C ASP A 258 9.58 -20.22 2.91
N PHE A 259 9.75 -18.92 2.72
CA PHE A 259 8.70 -17.93 2.96
C PHE A 259 7.52 -18.09 1.99
N ASP A 260 7.76 -18.47 0.74
CA ASP A 260 6.73 -18.56 -0.30
C ASP A 260 5.81 -19.75 -0.04
N THR A 261 6.38 -20.93 0.21
CA THR A 261 5.64 -22.14 0.63
C THR A 261 4.88 -21.93 1.94
N MET A 262 5.46 -21.17 2.88
CA MET A 262 4.76 -20.77 4.10
C MET A 262 3.51 -19.93 3.76
N TRP A 263 3.65 -18.95 2.87
CA TRP A 263 2.55 -18.06 2.52
C TRP A 263 1.48 -18.76 1.67
N GLU A 264 1.89 -19.66 0.78
CA GLU A 264 0.98 -20.52 0.01
C GLU A 264 0.11 -21.41 0.89
N SER A 265 0.63 -21.89 2.03
CA SER A 265 -0.16 -22.65 3.01
C SER A 265 -1.37 -21.85 3.55
N CYS A 266 -1.35 -20.52 3.48
CA CYS A 266 -2.51 -19.70 3.86
C CYS A 266 -3.71 -19.90 2.93
N ARG A 267 -3.52 -20.45 1.73
CA ARG A 267 -4.61 -20.73 0.77
C ARG A 267 -5.41 -21.99 1.14
N LEU A 268 -4.93 -22.80 2.08
CA LEU A 268 -5.58 -24.05 2.49
C LEU A 268 -6.93 -23.84 3.17
N PHE A 269 -7.07 -22.73 3.90
CA PHE A 269 -8.31 -22.39 4.57
C PHE A 269 -9.17 -21.56 3.62
N LYS A 270 -10.46 -21.87 3.47
CA LYS A 270 -11.39 -21.01 2.70
C LYS A 270 -11.87 -19.82 3.53
N GLU A 271 -12.20 -20.09 4.80
CA GLU A 271 -12.74 -19.10 5.73
C GLU A 271 -11.72 -18.03 6.12
N LEU A 272 -12.15 -16.76 6.12
CA LEU A 272 -11.27 -15.62 6.38
C LEU A 272 -10.63 -15.64 7.78
N ILE A 273 -11.41 -15.93 8.81
CA ILE A 273 -10.89 -15.97 10.19
C ILE A 273 -9.87 -17.11 10.38
N MET A 274 -10.10 -18.27 9.74
CA MET A 274 -9.14 -19.37 9.76
C MET A 274 -7.81 -18.97 9.09
N LYS A 275 -7.88 -18.27 7.94
CA LYS A 275 -6.69 -17.71 7.29
C LYS A 275 -5.94 -16.75 8.20
N GLU A 276 -6.63 -15.85 8.90
CA GLU A 276 -5.98 -14.86 9.77
C GLU A 276 -5.34 -15.48 11.02
N ILE A 277 -6.00 -16.46 11.63
CA ILE A 277 -5.44 -17.20 12.78
C ILE A 277 -4.24 -18.05 12.34
N TRP A 278 -4.32 -18.67 11.16
CA TRP A 278 -3.20 -19.43 10.60
C TRP A 278 -1.99 -18.53 10.31
N LYS A 279 -2.18 -17.37 9.66
CA LYS A 279 -1.12 -16.36 9.46
C LYS A 279 -0.49 -15.93 10.79
N THR A 280 -1.30 -15.70 11.80
CA THR A 280 -0.85 -15.33 13.16
C THR A 280 0.02 -16.42 13.76
N THR A 281 -0.38 -17.68 13.59
CA THR A 281 0.37 -18.85 14.09
C THR A 281 1.69 -19.05 13.36
N LEU A 282 1.69 -18.93 12.04
CA LEU A 282 2.91 -18.96 11.22
C LEU A 282 3.90 -17.88 11.65
N CYS A 283 3.42 -16.64 11.82
CA CYS A 283 4.25 -15.53 12.30
C CYS A 283 4.80 -15.77 13.72
N ALA A 284 4.00 -16.37 14.60
CA ALA A 284 4.43 -16.73 15.95
C ALA A 284 5.52 -17.81 15.91
N CYS A 285 5.40 -18.79 15.01
CA CYS A 285 6.38 -19.84 14.80
C CYS A 285 7.76 -19.27 14.42
N ILE A 286 7.84 -18.55 13.30
CA ILE A 286 9.10 -17.99 12.80
C ILE A 286 9.73 -16.99 13.77
N TRP A 287 8.91 -16.22 14.49
CA TRP A 287 9.39 -15.28 15.51
C TRP A 287 9.95 -16.02 16.73
N THR A 288 9.35 -17.14 17.14
CA THR A 288 9.84 -17.93 18.28
C THR A 288 11.14 -18.63 17.93
N ILE A 289 11.23 -19.22 16.73
CA ILE A 289 12.48 -19.80 16.20
C ILE A 289 13.59 -18.75 16.19
N TRP A 290 13.29 -17.54 15.72
CA TRP A 290 14.25 -16.43 15.71
C TRP A 290 14.76 -16.06 17.11
N LEU A 291 13.87 -15.99 18.11
CA LEU A 291 14.28 -15.67 19.48
C LEU A 291 15.08 -16.77 20.14
N GLU A 292 14.67 -18.03 19.95
CA GLU A 292 15.40 -19.19 20.47
C GLU A 292 16.84 -19.19 19.95
N ARG A 293 17.01 -18.95 18.65
CA ARG A 293 18.33 -18.77 18.04
C ARG A 293 19.11 -17.64 18.68
N ASN A 294 18.49 -16.47 18.90
CA ASN A 294 19.19 -15.34 19.50
C ASN A 294 19.63 -15.66 20.93
N GLN A 295 18.80 -16.35 21.72
CA GLN A 295 19.17 -16.81 23.06
C GLN A 295 20.35 -17.78 23.03
N ARG A 296 20.42 -18.70 22.05
CA ARG A 296 21.61 -19.55 21.87
C ARG A 296 22.87 -18.74 21.55
N VAL A 297 22.74 -17.75 20.67
CA VAL A 297 23.90 -16.96 20.19
C VAL A 297 24.43 -16.02 21.27
N PHE A 298 23.56 -15.40 22.06
CA PHE A 298 23.94 -14.35 23.02
C PHE A 298 23.97 -14.83 24.47
N GLU A 299 23.17 -15.83 24.85
CA GLU A 299 23.05 -16.31 26.24
C GLU A 299 23.52 -17.77 26.41
N HIS A 300 23.93 -18.46 25.34
CA HIS A 300 24.33 -19.87 25.36
C HIS A 300 23.27 -20.83 25.97
N LYS A 301 22.00 -20.45 25.92
CA LYS A 301 20.87 -21.26 26.39
C LYS A 301 20.24 -22.03 25.25
N GLU A 302 19.98 -23.32 25.47
CA GLU A 302 19.30 -24.18 24.51
C GLU A 302 17.90 -24.55 25.00
N SER A 303 16.91 -24.39 24.13
CA SER A 303 15.56 -24.90 24.38
C SER A 303 15.33 -26.27 23.74
N SER A 304 14.57 -27.13 24.42
CA SER A 304 14.01 -28.33 23.81
C SER A 304 12.95 -27.96 22.77
N VAL A 305 12.65 -28.91 21.87
CA VAL A 305 11.60 -28.76 20.86
C VAL A 305 10.24 -28.49 21.52
N ASP A 306 9.95 -29.20 22.61
CA ASP A 306 8.71 -29.03 23.38
C ASP A 306 8.58 -27.64 23.99
N ASN A 307 9.68 -27.07 24.51
CA ASN A 307 9.68 -25.71 25.03
C ASN A 307 9.42 -24.69 23.91
N VAL A 308 10.02 -24.88 22.73
CA VAL A 308 9.74 -24.03 21.56
C VAL A 308 8.28 -24.14 21.14
N MET A 309 7.74 -25.36 21.04
CA MET A 309 6.34 -25.60 20.71
C MET A 309 5.38 -24.97 21.74
N PHE A 310 5.71 -25.06 23.04
CA PHE A 310 4.98 -24.38 24.10
C PHE A 310 4.91 -22.86 23.84
N TRP A 311 6.06 -22.23 23.57
CA TRP A 311 6.10 -20.79 23.30
C TRP A 311 5.36 -20.39 22.02
N ILE A 312 5.39 -21.22 20.97
CA ILE A 312 4.61 -21.00 19.74
C ILE A 312 3.12 -21.01 20.05
N LYS A 313 2.63 -22.04 20.75
CA LYS A 313 1.23 -22.17 21.16
C LYS A 313 0.81 -20.99 22.04
N HIS A 314 1.62 -20.63 23.03
CA HIS A 314 1.35 -19.52 23.93
C HIS A 314 1.30 -18.17 23.21
N ARG A 315 2.29 -17.85 22.36
CA ARG A 315 2.33 -16.56 21.64
C ARG A 315 1.20 -16.42 20.63
N SER A 316 0.94 -17.46 19.85
CA SER A 316 -0.17 -17.47 18.89
C SER A 316 -1.52 -17.28 19.61
N ALA A 317 -1.74 -17.96 20.73
CA ALA A 317 -2.93 -17.76 21.56
C ALA A 317 -3.09 -16.29 22.00
N GLN A 318 -2.05 -15.71 22.61
CA GLN A 318 -2.08 -14.33 23.11
C GLN A 318 -2.34 -13.32 22.00
N TRP A 319 -1.75 -13.52 20.81
CA TRP A 319 -1.98 -12.62 19.67
C TRP A 319 -3.40 -12.79 19.11
N CYS A 320 -3.92 -14.01 19.06
CA CYS A 320 -5.28 -14.28 18.65
C CYS A 320 -6.33 -13.73 19.63
N LEU A 321 -6.07 -13.75 20.94
CA LEU A 321 -6.92 -13.08 21.94
C LEU A 321 -6.92 -11.57 21.73
N ALA A 322 -5.74 -10.95 21.63
CA ALA A 322 -5.59 -9.51 21.43
C ALA A 322 -6.21 -9.03 20.10
N ALA A 323 -6.19 -9.87 19.07
CA ALA A 323 -6.85 -9.61 17.79
C ALA A 323 -8.37 -9.82 17.81
N GLY A 324 -8.92 -10.34 18.91
CA GLY A 324 -10.34 -10.67 19.01
C GLY A 324 -10.74 -11.91 18.20
N PHE A 325 -9.80 -12.82 17.91
CA PHE A 325 -10.09 -14.07 17.21
C PHE A 325 -10.55 -15.18 18.17
N LEU A 326 -9.88 -15.33 19.32
CA LEU A 326 -10.22 -16.32 20.35
C LEU A 326 -10.88 -15.66 21.58
N VAL A 327 -11.42 -16.46 22.49
CA VAL A 327 -11.86 -16.07 23.84
C VAL A 327 -11.07 -16.83 24.91
N SER A 328 -10.90 -16.24 26.09
CA SER A 328 -10.11 -16.76 27.21
C SER A 328 -10.50 -18.19 27.61
N GLU A 329 -11.79 -18.49 27.59
CA GLU A 329 -12.38 -19.76 28.05
C GLU A 329 -12.00 -20.94 27.15
N THR A 330 -11.53 -20.65 25.93
CA THR A 330 -11.17 -21.69 24.95
C THR A 330 -9.67 -21.96 24.89
N LEU A 331 -8.84 -21.26 25.66
CA LEU A 331 -7.38 -21.36 25.58
C LEU A 331 -6.85 -22.75 25.94
N ASN A 332 -7.52 -23.47 26.84
CA ASN A 332 -7.16 -24.84 27.19
C ASN A 332 -7.27 -25.78 25.98
N TRP A 333 -8.15 -25.46 25.02
CA TRP A 333 -8.34 -26.25 23.81
C TRP A 333 -7.31 -25.88 22.74
N TRP A 334 -6.81 -24.64 22.75
CA TRP A 334 -5.82 -24.18 21.78
C TRP A 334 -4.58 -25.05 21.75
N THR A 335 -4.09 -25.48 22.93
CA THR A 335 -2.87 -26.27 23.05
C THR A 335 -2.97 -27.67 22.45
N VAL A 336 -4.18 -28.19 22.27
CA VAL A 336 -4.46 -29.56 21.81
C VAL A 336 -5.13 -29.59 20.44
N ASN A 337 -6.18 -28.78 20.23
CA ASN A 337 -6.99 -28.76 19.02
C ASN A 337 -7.36 -27.30 18.63
N PRO A 338 -6.53 -26.64 17.79
CA PRO A 338 -6.79 -25.29 17.30
C PRO A 338 -8.13 -25.17 16.58
N MET A 339 -8.50 -26.15 15.75
CA MET A 339 -9.76 -26.13 14.99
C MET A 339 -10.96 -26.08 15.92
N GLY A 340 -11.01 -26.97 16.91
CA GLY A 340 -12.07 -27.00 17.91
C GLY A 340 -12.12 -25.73 18.77
N CYS A 341 -10.95 -25.22 19.17
CA CYS A 341 -10.82 -23.96 19.91
C CYS A 341 -11.44 -22.78 19.15
N ILE A 342 -11.15 -22.66 17.85
CA ILE A 342 -11.67 -21.59 16.99
C ILE A 342 -13.19 -21.71 16.86
N THR A 343 -13.71 -22.90 16.57
CA THR A 343 -15.15 -23.14 16.47
C THR A 343 -15.87 -22.79 17.78
N ARG A 344 -15.34 -23.22 18.93
CA ARG A 344 -15.93 -22.91 20.23
C ARG A 344 -15.85 -21.42 20.57
N SER A 345 -14.75 -20.75 20.22
CA SER A 345 -14.58 -19.30 20.39
C SER A 345 -15.64 -18.51 19.64
N ARG A 346 -16.00 -18.94 18.42
CA ARG A 346 -17.08 -18.32 17.66
C ARG A 346 -18.42 -18.49 18.36
N VAL A 347 -18.76 -19.72 18.75
CA VAL A 347 -20.03 -20.03 19.44
C VAL A 347 -20.19 -19.19 20.71
N LEU A 348 -19.13 -19.04 21.52
CA LEU A 348 -19.18 -18.25 22.75
C LEU A 348 -19.34 -16.75 22.48
N LYS A 349 -18.60 -16.20 21.50
CA LYS A 349 -18.79 -14.80 21.08
C LYS A 349 -20.19 -14.52 20.58
N THR A 350 -20.76 -15.46 19.81
CA THR A 350 -22.16 -15.37 19.36
C THR A 350 -23.12 -15.42 20.56
N ARG A 351 -22.87 -16.28 21.57
CA ARG A 351 -23.71 -16.41 22.77
C ARG A 351 -23.66 -15.20 23.71
N GLU A 352 -22.49 -14.61 23.95
CA GLU A 352 -22.38 -13.38 24.75
C GLU A 352 -23.14 -12.23 24.10
N LEU A 353 -23.12 -12.17 22.76
CA LEU A 353 -23.86 -11.17 22.01
C LEU A 353 -25.38 -11.43 22.02
N LEU A 354 -25.82 -12.68 21.91
CA LEU A 354 -27.23 -13.11 22.03
C LEU A 354 -27.87 -12.67 23.35
N ASN A 355 -27.11 -12.70 24.45
CA ASN A 355 -27.61 -12.32 25.78
C ASN A 355 -27.71 -10.80 26.00
N SER A 356 -27.33 -9.96 25.03
CA SER A 356 -27.32 -8.50 25.15
C SER A 356 -28.62 -7.78 24.76
N GLY A 357 -29.67 -8.53 24.38
CA GLY A 357 -31.05 -8.02 24.27
C GLY A 357 -31.30 -6.95 23.18
N SER A 358 -30.52 -6.91 22.10
CA SER A 358 -30.65 -5.89 21.05
C SER A 358 -31.44 -6.39 19.83
N VAL A 359 -32.49 -5.66 19.42
CA VAL A 359 -33.33 -5.92 18.23
C VAL A 359 -32.71 -5.33 16.97
N LEU A 360 -32.75 -6.05 15.85
CA LEU A 360 -32.17 -5.67 14.55
C LEU A 360 -33.21 -5.63 13.43
N SER A 361 -33.17 -4.60 12.58
CA SER A 361 -34.00 -4.48 11.37
C SER A 361 -33.12 -4.36 10.11
N GLY A 362 -33.32 -5.23 9.11
CA GLY A 362 -32.47 -5.31 7.92
C GLY A 362 -33.25 -5.33 6.60
N PHE A 363 -32.71 -4.64 5.59
CA PHE A 363 -33.24 -4.64 4.22
C PHE A 363 -32.42 -5.62 3.36
N ILE A 364 -33.12 -6.51 2.66
CA ILE A 364 -32.55 -7.54 1.79
C ILE A 364 -33.02 -7.25 0.37
N ASP A 365 -32.07 -7.09 -0.55
CA ASP A 365 -32.33 -6.82 -1.98
C ASP A 365 -31.29 -7.57 -2.82
N GLY A 366 -31.71 -8.23 -3.90
CA GLY A 366 -30.88 -8.95 -4.84
C GLY A 366 -30.87 -8.27 -6.22
N SER A 367 -29.72 -8.22 -6.89
CA SER A 367 -29.63 -7.67 -8.25
C SER A 367 -29.07 -8.68 -9.26
N TRP A 368 -29.56 -8.65 -10.50
CA TRP A 368 -29.07 -9.52 -11.56
C TRP A 368 -28.88 -8.77 -12.88
N LYS A 369 -28.08 -9.33 -13.79
CA LYS A 369 -27.87 -8.84 -15.14
C LYS A 369 -27.57 -10.00 -16.10
N LEU A 370 -27.79 -9.80 -17.39
CA LEU A 370 -27.30 -10.70 -18.43
C LEU A 370 -25.84 -10.38 -18.76
N ASP A 371 -25.01 -11.40 -18.90
CA ASP A 371 -23.63 -11.25 -19.34
C ASP A 371 -23.49 -11.26 -20.89
N SER A 372 -22.27 -11.10 -21.39
CA SER A 372 -21.98 -11.06 -22.83
C SER A 372 -22.30 -12.36 -23.58
N ASN A 373 -22.51 -13.46 -22.86
CA ASN A 373 -22.86 -14.77 -23.39
C ASN A 373 -24.37 -15.06 -23.24
N TRP A 374 -25.18 -14.06 -22.87
CA TRP A 374 -26.62 -14.20 -22.58
C TRP A 374 -26.93 -15.09 -21.37
N GLU A 375 -25.97 -15.25 -20.45
CA GLU A 375 -26.18 -15.99 -19.21
C GLU A 375 -26.61 -15.03 -18.11
N ILE A 376 -27.60 -15.44 -17.29
CA ILE A 376 -28.11 -14.62 -16.18
C ILE A 376 -27.12 -14.68 -15.03
N VAL A 377 -26.43 -13.59 -14.73
CA VAL A 377 -25.49 -13.47 -13.61
C VAL A 377 -26.11 -12.62 -12.51
N ALA A 378 -26.20 -13.19 -11.30
CA ALA A 378 -26.81 -12.51 -10.16
C ALA A 378 -25.83 -12.22 -9.03
N GLY A 379 -26.15 -11.19 -8.27
CA GLY A 379 -25.41 -10.68 -7.13
C GLY A 379 -26.34 -10.19 -6.03
N ILE A 380 -25.75 -9.98 -4.86
CA ILE A 380 -26.46 -9.64 -3.63
C ILE A 380 -26.36 -8.12 -3.44
N GLY A 381 -27.47 -7.34 -3.49
CA GLY A 381 -27.61 -5.96 -2.92
C GLY A 381 -27.84 -4.68 -3.77
N ASP A 382 -27.95 -3.50 -3.09
CA ASP A 382 -28.02 -2.08 -3.58
C ASP A 382 -26.90 -1.11 -3.03
N LEU A 383 -26.74 0.12 -3.57
CA LEU A 383 -25.55 1.05 -3.54
C LEU A 383 -25.85 2.51 -3.11
N ILE A 384 -24.86 3.26 -2.56
CA ILE A 384 -24.64 4.70 -2.87
C ILE A 384 -23.15 4.96 -3.25
N LEU A 385 -22.95 5.84 -4.24
CA LEU A 385 -21.95 5.89 -5.33
C LEU A 385 -20.48 6.28 -5.00
N ASP A 386 -19.52 5.53 -5.56
CA ASP A 386 -18.36 6.02 -6.34
C ASP A 386 -17.92 4.91 -7.35
N GLN A 387 -17.30 5.29 -8.46
CA GLN A 387 -17.31 4.73 -9.83
C GLN A 387 -16.82 3.29 -10.10
N GLU A 388 -16.90 2.34 -9.17
CA GLU A 388 -16.66 0.92 -9.48
C GLU A 388 -17.85 0.05 -9.04
N ARG A 389 -18.50 -0.58 -10.04
CA ARG A 389 -19.67 -1.44 -9.87
C ARG A 389 -19.45 -2.52 -8.81
N LYS A 390 -20.18 -2.47 -7.68
CA LYS A 390 -20.65 -3.59 -6.84
C LYS A 390 -21.68 -3.11 -5.80
N LYS A 391 -22.78 -3.86 -5.64
CA LYS A 391 -23.90 -3.59 -4.72
C LYS A 391 -23.97 -4.65 -3.59
N GLY A 392 -24.65 -4.41 -2.44
CA GLY A 392 -24.66 -5.26 -1.21
C GLY A 392 -25.91 -5.22 -0.27
N VAL A 393 -26.10 -6.18 0.67
CA VAL A 393 -27.12 -6.25 1.76
C VAL A 393 -26.86 -5.18 2.80
N VAL A 394 -27.89 -4.49 3.31
CA VAL A 394 -27.74 -3.42 4.32
C VAL A 394 -28.43 -3.81 5.64
N CYS A 395 -27.62 -4.04 6.68
CA CYS A 395 -28.12 -4.27 8.04
C CYS A 395 -28.17 -2.95 8.81
N ARG A 396 -29.29 -2.66 9.48
CA ARG A 396 -29.47 -1.46 10.33
C ARG A 396 -29.82 -1.85 11.76
N ASN A 397 -29.58 -0.93 12.70
CA ASN A 397 -30.16 -1.06 14.04
C ASN A 397 -31.58 -0.49 14.05
N SER A 398 -32.29 -0.67 15.18
CA SER A 398 -33.63 -0.10 15.41
C SER A 398 -33.70 1.43 15.41
N ARG A 399 -32.56 2.13 15.33
CA ARG A 399 -32.46 3.59 15.21
C ARG A 399 -32.22 4.05 13.76
N GLY A 400 -32.13 3.11 12.81
CA GLY A 400 -31.87 3.37 11.40
C GLY A 400 -30.38 3.51 11.03
N ASP A 401 -29.46 3.37 11.98
CA ASP A 401 -28.03 3.44 11.70
C ASP A 401 -27.58 2.20 10.93
N ILE A 402 -26.80 2.40 9.85
CA ILE A 402 -26.23 1.31 9.07
C ILE A 402 -25.13 0.63 9.88
N LEU A 403 -25.38 -0.61 10.26
CA LEU A 403 -24.42 -1.44 10.99
C LEU A 403 -23.47 -2.18 10.06
N ARG A 404 -23.93 -2.53 8.85
CA ARG A 404 -23.09 -3.19 7.84
C ARG A 404 -23.70 -3.14 6.44
N ILE A 405 -22.81 -3.15 5.44
CA ILE A 405 -23.13 -3.40 4.03
C ILE A 405 -22.35 -4.64 3.55
N LEU A 406 -22.98 -5.56 2.80
CA LEU A 406 -22.40 -6.83 2.33
C LEU A 406 -22.66 -7.09 0.86
N GLY A 407 -21.66 -6.97 -0.02
CA GLY A 407 -21.79 -7.29 -1.45
C GLY A 407 -21.07 -8.58 -1.85
N GLY A 408 -21.68 -9.34 -2.77
CA GLY A 408 -21.13 -10.60 -3.31
C GLY A 408 -21.74 -10.97 -4.66
N SER A 409 -21.05 -11.85 -5.40
CA SER A 409 -21.51 -12.41 -6.69
C SER A 409 -21.82 -13.89 -6.51
N LEU A 410 -23.02 -14.33 -6.87
CA LEU A 410 -23.43 -15.74 -6.76
C LEU A 410 -23.16 -16.54 -8.04
N GLY A 411 -22.82 -15.88 -9.15
CA GLY A 411 -22.63 -16.53 -10.45
C GLY A 411 -23.94 -16.63 -11.20
N ILE A 412 -24.13 -17.70 -11.98
CA ILE A 412 -25.34 -17.88 -12.81
C ILE A 412 -26.47 -18.47 -11.97
N VAL A 413 -27.44 -17.63 -11.61
CA VAL A 413 -28.64 -18.03 -10.86
C VAL A 413 -29.83 -17.17 -11.32
N ASN A 414 -31.04 -17.73 -11.27
CA ASN A 414 -32.26 -16.99 -11.61
C ASN A 414 -32.66 -15.98 -10.50
N MET A 415 -33.55 -15.04 -10.83
CA MET A 415 -33.97 -13.96 -9.91
C MET A 415 -34.53 -14.48 -8.58
N ARG A 416 -35.40 -15.49 -8.63
CA ARG A 416 -36.02 -16.10 -7.45
C ARG A 416 -34.98 -16.75 -6.51
N ASN A 417 -34.03 -17.51 -7.06
CA ASN A 417 -32.94 -18.10 -6.28
C ASN A 417 -31.96 -17.03 -5.75
N ASN A 418 -31.73 -15.94 -6.51
CA ASN A 418 -30.89 -14.85 -6.06
C ASN A 418 -31.47 -14.15 -4.82
N GLU A 419 -32.76 -13.86 -4.82
CA GLU A 419 -33.45 -13.30 -3.66
C GLU A 419 -33.43 -14.24 -2.46
N TYR A 420 -33.72 -15.52 -2.68
CA TYR A 420 -33.63 -16.54 -1.64
C TYR A 420 -32.22 -16.63 -1.02
N HIS A 421 -31.17 -16.60 -1.85
CA HIS A 421 -29.79 -16.64 -1.35
C HIS A 421 -29.37 -15.35 -0.64
N THR A 422 -29.84 -14.19 -1.12
CA THR A 422 -29.63 -12.90 -0.47
C THR A 422 -30.29 -12.88 0.90
N PHE A 423 -31.50 -13.45 1.00
CA PHE A 423 -32.24 -13.65 2.24
C PHE A 423 -31.50 -14.56 3.22
N MET A 424 -31.05 -15.72 2.75
CA MET A 424 -30.31 -16.68 3.57
C MET A 424 -28.98 -16.11 4.07
N GLU A 425 -28.27 -15.32 3.28
CA GLU A 425 -27.01 -14.71 3.71
C GLU A 425 -27.26 -13.55 4.69
N GLY A 426 -28.35 -12.79 4.53
CA GLY A 426 -28.81 -11.79 5.50
C GLY A 426 -29.13 -12.40 6.87
N LEU A 427 -29.90 -13.50 6.87
CA LEU A 427 -30.20 -14.29 8.07
C LEU A 427 -28.96 -14.90 8.68
N LYS A 428 -28.09 -15.51 7.88
CA LYS A 428 -26.84 -16.09 8.36
C LYS A 428 -25.95 -15.05 8.99
N VAL A 429 -25.88 -13.84 8.44
CA VAL A 429 -25.14 -12.72 9.05
C VAL A 429 -25.80 -12.29 10.35
N ALA A 430 -27.13 -12.28 10.41
CA ALA A 430 -27.85 -11.93 11.63
C ALA A 430 -27.64 -12.98 12.74
N PHE A 431 -27.68 -14.27 12.40
CA PHE A 431 -27.44 -15.40 13.31
C PHE A 431 -25.96 -15.57 13.69
N ASP A 432 -25.03 -15.41 12.74
CA ASP A 432 -23.58 -15.37 12.99
C ASP A 432 -23.25 -14.26 14.00
N ARG A 433 -24.08 -13.21 14.01
CA ARG A 433 -24.02 -12.09 14.93
C ARG A 433 -25.12 -12.13 15.98
N GLY A 434 -25.64 -13.29 16.32
CA GLY A 434 -26.39 -13.48 17.55
C GLY A 434 -27.60 -12.55 17.72
N TYR A 435 -28.29 -12.16 16.65
CA TYR A 435 -29.57 -11.47 16.76
C TYR A 435 -30.70 -12.49 16.85
N THR A 436 -31.62 -12.29 17.79
CA THR A 436 -32.77 -13.20 18.04
C THR A 436 -34.10 -12.64 17.57
N ASP A 437 -34.19 -11.31 17.45
CA ASP A 437 -35.38 -10.60 17.01
C ASP A 437 -35.00 -9.80 15.76
N ILE A 438 -35.39 -10.35 14.61
CA ILE A 438 -34.93 -9.92 13.29
C ILE A 438 -36.16 -9.56 12.45
N ILE A 439 -36.24 -8.29 12.07
CA ILE A 439 -37.22 -7.83 11.09
C ILE A 439 -36.53 -7.81 9.73
N LEU A 440 -37.05 -8.64 8.81
CA LEU A 440 -36.55 -8.76 7.44
C LEU A 440 -37.51 -8.07 6.48
N GLU A 441 -36.99 -7.12 5.72
CA GLU A 441 -37.74 -6.38 4.70
C GLU A 441 -37.18 -6.72 3.32
N SER A 442 -38.04 -7.18 2.42
CA SER A 442 -37.74 -7.46 1.00
C SER A 442 -38.94 -7.06 0.15
N ASP A 443 -38.68 -6.58 -1.06
CA ASP A 443 -39.69 -6.22 -2.06
C ASP A 443 -40.15 -7.41 -2.93
N HIS A 444 -39.53 -8.59 -2.78
CA HIS A 444 -39.83 -9.79 -3.55
C HIS A 444 -40.64 -10.82 -2.75
N LEU A 445 -41.97 -10.80 -2.93
CA LEU A 445 -42.93 -11.63 -2.18
C LEU A 445 -42.61 -13.14 -2.23
N ASP A 446 -42.19 -13.66 -3.38
CA ASP A 446 -41.96 -15.11 -3.58
C ASP A 446 -40.79 -15.68 -2.76
N ALA A 447 -39.79 -14.86 -2.43
CA ALA A 447 -38.64 -15.30 -1.63
C ALA A 447 -39.05 -15.63 -0.19
N TYR A 448 -40.02 -14.89 0.36
CA TYR A 448 -40.63 -15.16 1.66
C TYR A 448 -41.48 -16.45 1.64
N TRP A 449 -42.24 -16.66 0.55
CA TRP A 449 -43.04 -17.88 0.37
C TRP A 449 -42.16 -19.14 0.26
N ASP A 450 -41.06 -19.09 -0.50
CA ASP A 450 -40.12 -20.21 -0.63
C ASP A 450 -39.43 -20.57 0.68
N TRP A 451 -39.10 -19.56 1.48
CA TRP A 451 -38.51 -19.78 2.80
C TRP A 451 -39.51 -20.42 3.78
N THR A 452 -40.73 -19.90 3.88
CA THR A 452 -41.76 -20.42 4.80
C THR A 452 -42.22 -21.84 4.44
N HIS A 453 -42.02 -22.28 3.19
CA HIS A 453 -42.41 -23.61 2.70
C HIS A 453 -41.22 -24.54 2.42
N SER A 454 -39.99 -24.11 2.71
CA SER A 454 -38.77 -24.89 2.61
C SER A 454 -38.66 -25.85 3.80
N SER A 455 -38.67 -27.16 3.54
CA SER A 455 -38.62 -28.24 4.54
C SER A 455 -37.26 -28.40 5.26
N VAL A 456 -36.34 -27.45 5.09
CA VAL A 456 -34.95 -27.56 5.57
C VAL A 456 -34.81 -27.25 7.07
N PHE A 457 -35.78 -26.55 7.67
CA PHE A 457 -35.85 -26.37 9.13
C PHE A 457 -37.28 -26.64 9.61
N GLY A 458 -37.50 -27.83 10.17
CA GLY A 458 -38.76 -28.15 10.85
C GLY A 458 -38.99 -27.19 12.01
N ALA A 459 -39.89 -26.23 11.82
CA ALA A 459 -40.40 -25.38 12.88
C ALA A 459 -41.47 -26.15 13.68
N PRO A 460 -41.51 -25.97 15.00
CA PRO A 460 -42.76 -25.73 15.69
C PRO A 460 -42.94 -24.23 15.89
N VAL A 461 -44.15 -23.81 15.56
CA VAL A 461 -44.82 -22.50 15.65
C VAL A 461 -44.29 -21.55 16.71
#